data_AF-A0A6B3HLI4-F1
#
_entry.id   AF-A0A6B3HLI4-F1
#
_cell.length_a   1.000
_cell.length_b   1.000
_cell.length_c   1.000
_cell.angle_alpha   90.00
_cell.angle_beta   90.00
_cell.angle_gamma   90.00
#
_symmetry.space_group_name_H-M   'P 1'
#
loop_
_entity.id
_entity.type
_entity.pdbx_description
1 polymer ?
#
loop_
_entity_poly.entity_id
_entity_poly.type
_entity_poly.pdbx_seq_one_letter_code
_entity_poly.pdbx_strand_id
1 'polypeptide(L)'
;MPEQPATVRRGIRAGDPPWMVGRQRLQGVDVWVVCHEGMGLGAEVVRSVVVHLRPLRRVKDLPRVRVDAPAPVLRWPARGRDPFERRYRIAARDRARARALVTEEVRARTLELDLDGWELRDGIVTVRFPGMRGPRELQRRLDDLVRLSEQIAGPPPGSR
;
A
#
# COMPACT_ATOMS: atom_id res chain seq x y z
N MET A 1 -3.00 25.33 -1.41
CA MET A 1 -3.10 23.85 -1.31
C MET A 1 -1.69 23.28 -1.23
N PRO A 2 -1.32 22.47 -0.22
CA PRO A 2 0.00 21.82 -0.20
C PRO A 2 0.20 20.96 -1.44
N GLU A 3 1.39 21.02 -2.05
CA GLU A 3 1.71 20.31 -3.28
C GLU A 3 1.58 18.79 -3.14
N GLN A 4 1.00 18.15 -4.15
CA GLN A 4 0.88 16.69 -4.25
C GLN A 4 2.26 16.03 -4.33
N PRO A 5 2.54 14.97 -3.54
CA PRO A 5 3.80 14.26 -3.67
C PRO A 5 4.02 13.68 -5.07
N ALA A 6 5.27 13.64 -5.54
CA ALA A 6 5.61 13.12 -6.87
C ALA A 6 5.14 11.67 -7.10
N THR A 7 5.09 10.83 -6.08
CA THR A 7 4.55 9.46 -6.16
C THR A 7 3.05 9.46 -6.43
N VAL A 8 2.28 10.35 -5.77
CA VAL A 8 0.84 10.51 -6.02
C VAL A 8 0.60 11.05 -7.43
N ARG A 9 1.36 12.07 -7.85
CA ARG A 9 1.27 12.62 -9.23
C ARG A 9 1.55 11.55 -10.29
N ARG A 10 2.51 10.67 -10.03
CA ARG A 10 2.80 9.53 -10.93
C ARG A 10 1.65 8.53 -10.97
N GLY A 11 1.05 8.20 -9.82
CA GLY A 11 -0.13 7.34 -9.77
C GLY A 11 -1.29 7.90 -10.59
N ILE A 12 -1.61 9.19 -10.41
CA ILE A 12 -2.66 9.89 -11.16
C ILE A 12 -2.42 9.85 -12.68
N ARG A 13 -1.16 9.89 -13.13
CA ARG A 13 -0.80 9.91 -14.55
C ARG A 13 -0.60 8.52 -15.16
N ALA A 14 -0.67 7.46 -14.36
CA ALA A 14 -0.39 6.10 -14.82
C ALA A 14 -1.63 5.52 -15.51
N GLY A 15 -1.76 5.75 -16.81
CA GLY A 15 -2.84 5.19 -17.64
C GLY A 15 -4.04 6.14 -17.74
N ASP A 16 -5.24 5.57 -17.58
CA ASP A 16 -6.49 6.31 -17.72
C ASP A 16 -6.68 7.36 -16.61
N PRO A 17 -7.30 8.51 -16.92
CA PRO A 17 -7.56 9.56 -15.94
C PRO A 17 -8.31 9.00 -14.72
N PRO A 18 -7.89 9.32 -13.49
CA PRO A 18 -8.62 8.87 -12.33
C PRO A 18 -9.99 9.53 -12.31
N TRP A 19 -11.02 8.74 -12.07
CA TRP A 19 -12.39 9.25 -11.92
C TRP A 19 -12.62 9.89 -10.54
N MET A 20 -11.72 9.63 -9.58
CA MET A 20 -11.73 10.30 -8.27
C MET A 20 -10.31 10.46 -7.72
N VAL A 21 -10.04 11.65 -7.15
CA VAL A 21 -8.89 11.89 -6.28
C VAL A 21 -9.37 12.51 -4.98
N GLY A 22 -9.09 11.86 -3.86
CA GLY A 22 -9.42 12.32 -2.52
C GLY A 22 -8.17 12.59 -1.69
N ARG A 23 -8.26 13.52 -0.74
CA ARG A 23 -7.21 13.77 0.23
C ARG A 23 -7.81 13.97 1.61
N GLN A 24 -7.21 13.33 2.61
CA GLN A 24 -7.56 13.53 4.01
C GLN A 24 -6.32 13.44 4.88
N ARG A 25 -6.31 14.17 6.01
CA ARG A 25 -5.26 14.05 7.02
C ARG A 25 -5.83 13.32 8.23
N LEU A 26 -5.18 12.24 8.66
CA LEU A 26 -5.63 11.38 9.75
C LEU A 26 -4.45 11.05 10.65
N GLN A 27 -4.56 11.34 11.95
CA GLN A 27 -3.62 10.94 13.00
C GLN A 27 -2.13 11.20 12.66
N GLY A 28 -1.81 12.26 11.93
CA GLY A 28 -0.44 12.57 11.55
C GLY A 28 0.06 11.90 10.27
N VAL A 29 -0.85 11.34 9.46
CA VAL A 29 -0.63 10.82 8.11
C VAL A 29 -1.45 11.64 7.10
N ASP A 30 -0.82 12.02 5.99
CA ASP A 30 -1.48 12.62 4.83
C ASP A 30 -1.86 11.50 3.86
N VAL A 31 -3.16 11.27 3.73
CA VAL A 31 -3.76 10.18 2.96
C VAL A 31 -4.26 10.73 1.63
N TRP A 32 -3.84 10.12 0.54
CA TRP A 32 -4.31 10.40 -0.81
C TRP A 32 -4.96 9.16 -1.38
N VAL A 33 -6.16 9.29 -1.90
CA VAL A 33 -6.91 8.20 -2.53
C VAL A 33 -7.02 8.52 -4.00
N VAL A 34 -6.62 7.59 -4.85
CA VAL A 34 -6.71 7.71 -6.31
C VAL A 34 -7.49 6.51 -6.82
N CYS A 35 -8.60 6.76 -7.48
CA CYS A 35 -9.45 5.72 -8.05
C CYS A 35 -9.36 5.74 -9.57
N HIS A 36 -9.07 4.58 -10.16
CA HIS A 36 -9.04 4.40 -11.61
C HIS A 36 -10.12 3.42 -12.06
N GLU A 37 -10.58 3.60 -13.29
CA GLU A 37 -11.31 2.60 -14.06
C GLU A 37 -10.37 2.12 -15.16
N GLY A 38 -10.34 0.82 -15.41
CA GLY A 38 -9.56 0.22 -16.48
C GLY A 38 -10.23 -1.04 -17.00
N MET A 39 -9.66 -1.65 -18.03
CA MET A 39 -10.21 -2.88 -18.63
C MET A 39 -9.47 -4.11 -18.09
N GLY A 40 -10.23 -5.07 -17.57
CA GLY A 40 -9.72 -6.39 -17.20
C GLY A 40 -9.40 -7.27 -18.41
N LEU A 41 -8.75 -8.42 -18.17
CA LEU A 41 -8.37 -9.38 -19.22
C LEU A 41 -9.57 -10.01 -19.98
N GLY A 42 -10.82 -9.72 -19.56
CA GLY A 42 -12.06 -10.13 -20.20
C GLY A 42 -12.93 -8.99 -20.74
N ALA A 43 -12.36 -7.80 -20.96
CA ALA A 43 -13.09 -6.59 -21.38
C ALA A 43 -14.18 -6.09 -20.40
N GLU A 44 -14.06 -6.48 -19.13
CA GLU A 44 -14.87 -5.94 -18.05
C GLU A 44 -14.24 -4.68 -17.45
N VAL A 45 -15.06 -3.72 -17.02
CA VAL A 45 -14.57 -2.53 -16.32
C VAL A 45 -14.13 -2.94 -14.91
N VAL A 46 -12.83 -2.82 -14.65
CA VAL A 46 -12.22 -3.03 -13.34
C VAL A 46 -12.00 -1.68 -12.68
N ARG A 47 -12.55 -1.52 -11.48
CA ARG A 47 -12.28 -0.38 -10.61
C ARG A 47 -11.14 -0.72 -9.68
N SER A 48 -10.14 0.16 -9.63
CA SER A 48 -9.03 0.04 -8.69
C SER A 48 -8.99 1.27 -7.78
N VAL A 49 -8.68 1.01 -6.52
CA VAL A 49 -8.46 2.04 -5.50
C VAL A 49 -7.02 1.92 -5.04
N VAL A 50 -6.27 3.01 -5.20
CA VAL A 50 -4.88 3.13 -4.75
C VAL A 50 -4.84 4.17 -3.65
N VAL A 51 -4.25 3.81 -2.51
CA VAL A 51 -4.14 4.74 -1.37
C VAL A 51 -2.68 5.00 -1.08
N HIS A 52 -2.29 6.26 -1.08
CA HIS A 52 -0.96 6.71 -0.72
C HIS A 52 -0.99 7.33 0.68
N LEU A 53 -0.15 6.80 1.56
CA LEU A 53 -0.09 7.14 2.96
C LEU A 53 1.28 7.77 3.22
N ARG A 54 1.28 9.06 3.58
CA ARG A 54 2.50 9.81 3.87
C ARG A 54 2.50 10.22 5.34
N PRO A 55 3.28 9.54 6.22
CA PRO A 55 3.53 10.04 7.56
C PRO A 55 4.13 11.45 7.52
N LEU A 56 3.62 12.34 8.37
CA LEU A 56 4.14 13.70 8.49
C LEU A 56 5.49 13.72 9.23
N ARG A 57 5.61 12.86 10.24
CA ARG A 57 6.87 12.58 10.94
C ARG A 57 7.55 11.42 10.22
N ARG A 58 8.66 11.71 9.54
CA ARG A 58 9.31 10.77 8.65
C ARG A 58 10.55 10.17 9.29
N VAL A 59 10.70 8.87 9.14
CA VAL A 59 11.99 8.20 9.33
C VAL A 59 12.85 8.46 8.10
N LYS A 60 14.10 8.88 8.30
CA LYS A 60 15.05 9.06 7.21
C LYS A 60 15.55 7.69 6.71
N ASP A 61 16.01 7.68 5.46
CA ASP A 61 16.71 6.55 4.85
C ASP A 61 15.94 5.24 4.72
N LEU A 62 14.61 5.25 4.75
CA LEU A 62 13.80 4.03 4.59
C LEU A 62 14.12 3.28 3.27
N PRO A 63 14.21 1.93 3.30
CA PRO A 63 14.47 1.15 2.09
C PRO A 63 13.29 1.23 1.13
N ARG A 64 13.55 1.04 -0.17
CA ARG A 64 12.49 0.78 -1.15
C ARG A 64 12.09 -0.68 -1.08
N VAL A 65 10.81 -0.93 -0.79
CA VAL A 65 10.26 -2.28 -0.61
C VAL A 65 8.92 -2.36 -1.32
N ARG A 66 8.70 -3.46 -2.03
CA ARG A 66 7.43 -3.79 -2.64
C ARG A 66 6.99 -5.17 -2.16
N VAL A 67 5.75 -5.27 -1.73
CA VAL A 67 5.07 -6.49 -1.32
C VAL A 67 3.90 -6.69 -2.26
N ASP A 68 3.84 -7.81 -2.96
CA ASP A 68 2.73 -8.10 -3.90
C ASP A 68 2.15 -9.48 -3.63
N ALA A 69 0.83 -9.58 -3.72
CA ALA A 69 0.16 -10.83 -3.99
C ALA A 69 0.32 -11.15 -5.49
N PRO A 70 0.68 -12.39 -5.84
CA PRO A 70 0.58 -12.89 -7.21
C PRO A 70 -0.80 -12.63 -7.82
N ALA A 71 -0.84 -12.36 -9.12
CA ALA A 71 -2.11 -12.42 -9.86
C ALA A 71 -2.71 -13.84 -9.73
N PRO A 72 -4.04 -13.99 -9.61
CA PRO A 72 -4.70 -15.29 -9.40
C PRO A 72 -4.34 -16.36 -10.44
N VAL A 73 -4.01 -15.94 -11.66
CA VAL A 73 -3.61 -16.79 -12.78
C VAL A 73 -2.18 -17.33 -12.69
N LEU A 74 -1.33 -16.76 -11.83
CA LEU A 74 0.04 -17.21 -11.59
C LEU A 74 0.09 -18.01 -10.28
N ARG A 75 -0.17 -19.31 -10.35
CA ARG A 75 0.08 -20.24 -9.24
C ARG A 75 1.59 -20.41 -9.07
N TRP A 76 2.16 -19.79 -8.04
CA TRP A 76 3.50 -20.15 -7.57
C TRP A 76 3.43 -21.34 -6.60
N PRO A 77 4.48 -22.17 -6.52
CA PRO A 77 4.59 -23.14 -5.44
C PRO A 77 4.54 -22.38 -4.11
N ALA A 78 3.64 -22.79 -3.22
CA ALA A 78 3.57 -22.22 -1.88
C ALA A 78 4.96 -22.31 -1.23
N ARG A 79 5.60 -21.16 -1.00
CA ARG A 79 6.91 -21.10 -0.34
C ARG A 79 6.68 -20.90 1.15
N GLY A 80 7.33 -21.73 1.97
CA GLY A 80 7.36 -21.57 3.42
C GLY A 80 6.11 -22.07 4.16
N ARG A 81 6.23 -22.23 5.48
CA ARG A 81 5.12 -22.56 6.38
C ARG A 81 4.32 -21.32 6.81
N ASP A 82 4.91 -20.13 6.66
CA ASP A 82 4.35 -18.83 7.06
C ASP A 82 3.19 -18.41 6.13
N PRO A 83 1.99 -18.09 6.66
CA PRO A 83 0.85 -17.64 5.86
C PRO A 83 1.14 -16.43 4.97
N PHE A 84 1.99 -15.51 5.43
CA PHE A 84 2.36 -14.34 4.65
C PHE A 84 3.22 -14.73 3.44
N GLU A 85 4.25 -15.56 3.60
CA GLU A 85 5.12 -16.02 2.51
C GLU A 85 4.40 -16.88 1.46
N ARG A 86 3.30 -17.56 1.83
CA ARG A 86 2.44 -18.26 0.87
C ARG A 86 1.69 -17.32 -0.06
N ARG A 87 1.34 -16.13 0.42
CA ARG A 87 0.49 -15.17 -0.30
C ARG A 87 1.27 -14.03 -0.93
N TYR A 88 2.34 -13.57 -0.29
CA TYR A 88 3.03 -12.35 -0.66
C TYR A 88 4.49 -12.58 -1.00
N ARG A 89 4.99 -11.81 -1.97
CA ARG A 89 6.41 -11.73 -2.31
C ARG A 89 6.96 -10.38 -1.90
N ILE A 90 8.11 -10.40 -1.21
CA ILE A 90 8.90 -9.20 -0.93
C ILE A 90 9.92 -8.99 -2.05
N ALA A 91 9.87 -7.84 -2.71
CA ALA A 91 10.84 -7.36 -3.69
C ALA A 91 11.52 -6.09 -3.18
N ALA A 92 12.83 -6.14 -2.99
CA ALA A 92 13.64 -5.01 -2.56
C ALA A 92 15.07 -5.15 -3.11
N ARG A 93 15.74 -4.01 -3.33
CA ARG A 93 17.17 -3.99 -3.69
C ARG A 93 18.03 -4.42 -2.50
N ASP A 94 17.71 -3.92 -1.32
CA ASP A 94 18.33 -4.33 -0.05
C ASP A 94 17.38 -5.28 0.68
N ARG A 95 17.66 -6.59 0.56
CA ARG A 95 16.83 -7.63 1.18
C ARG A 95 16.94 -7.66 2.69
N ALA A 96 18.09 -7.29 3.26
CA ALA A 96 18.29 -7.32 4.71
C ALA A 96 17.44 -6.24 5.37
N ARG A 97 17.52 -5.01 4.86
CA ARG A 97 16.70 -3.88 5.36
C ARG A 97 15.22 -4.09 5.12
N ALA A 98 14.84 -4.68 3.97
CA ALA A 98 13.45 -5.02 3.71
C ALA A 98 12.89 -6.06 4.69
N ARG A 99 13.69 -7.09 5.04
CA ARG A 99 13.28 -8.09 6.04
C ARG A 99 13.16 -7.51 7.45
N ALA A 100 14.06 -6.60 7.82
CA ALA A 100 13.98 -5.89 9.10
C ALA A 100 12.72 -4.99 9.19
N LEU A 101 12.29 -4.43 8.05
CA LEU A 101 11.09 -3.62 7.96
C LEU A 101 9.78 -4.44 8.00
N VAL A 102 9.75 -5.59 7.32
CA VAL A 102 8.56 -6.45 7.24
C VAL A 102 8.54 -7.40 8.44
N THR A 103 8.30 -6.80 9.62
CA THR A 103 8.17 -7.49 10.92
C THR A 103 6.93 -8.39 10.95
N GLU A 104 6.80 -9.22 11.99
CA GLU A 104 5.64 -10.09 12.18
C GLU A 104 4.33 -9.30 12.26
N GLU A 105 4.32 -8.14 12.92
CA GLU A 105 3.15 -7.26 13.00
C GLU A 105 2.76 -6.70 11.64
N VAL A 106 3.74 -6.29 10.82
CA VAL A 106 3.50 -5.81 9.46
C VAL A 106 2.96 -6.95 8.59
N ARG A 107 3.48 -8.17 8.73
CA ARG A 107 2.98 -9.35 8.03
C ARG A 107 1.53 -9.68 8.41
N ALA A 108 1.24 -9.73 9.71
CA ALA A 108 -0.10 -10.00 10.23
C ALA A 108 -1.10 -8.94 9.74
N ARG A 109 -0.77 -7.66 9.88
CA ARG A 109 -1.63 -6.56 9.40
C ARG A 109 -1.84 -6.60 7.89
N THR A 110 -0.81 -6.93 7.11
CA THR A 110 -0.93 -7.08 5.65
C THR A 110 -1.89 -8.23 5.26
N LEU A 111 -1.89 -9.31 6.03
CA LEU A 111 -2.84 -10.42 5.85
C LEU A 111 -4.27 -10.02 6.27
N GLU A 112 -4.44 -9.41 7.43
CA GLU A 112 -5.74 -8.95 7.95
C GLU A 112 -6.43 -7.97 7.01
N LEU A 113 -5.65 -7.06 6.41
CA LEU A 113 -6.14 -6.07 5.46
C LEU A 113 -6.46 -6.64 4.08
N ASP A 114 -6.09 -7.90 3.81
CA ASP A 114 -6.39 -8.61 2.56
C ASP A 114 -5.95 -7.82 1.31
N LEU A 115 -4.75 -7.25 1.33
CA LEU A 115 -4.25 -6.39 0.27
C LEU A 115 -3.85 -7.17 -0.99
N ASP A 116 -3.89 -6.52 -2.15
CA ASP A 116 -3.22 -7.00 -3.37
C ASP A 116 -1.71 -6.75 -3.29
N GLY A 117 -1.31 -5.80 -2.45
CA GLY A 117 0.07 -5.49 -2.18
C GLY A 117 0.26 -4.03 -1.78
N TRP A 118 1.49 -3.71 -1.41
CA TRP A 118 1.89 -2.37 -1.05
C TRP A 118 3.33 -2.08 -1.45
N GLU A 119 3.67 -0.80 -1.62
CA GLU A 119 5.02 -0.34 -1.94
C GLU A 119 5.40 0.79 -0.97
N LEU A 120 6.55 0.67 -0.32
CA LEU A 120 7.22 1.77 0.36
C LEU A 120 8.23 2.43 -0.58
N ARG A 121 7.99 3.69 -0.90
CA ARG A 121 8.89 4.48 -1.74
C ARG A 121 8.89 5.94 -1.34
N ASP A 122 10.09 6.51 -1.19
CA ASP A 122 10.30 7.93 -0.88
C ASP A 122 9.52 8.38 0.39
N GLY A 123 9.41 7.47 1.37
CA GLY A 123 8.70 7.66 2.63
C GLY A 123 7.16 7.66 2.51
N ILE A 124 6.63 7.10 1.43
CA ILE A 124 5.19 6.98 1.18
C ILE A 124 4.86 5.49 1.01
N VAL A 125 3.88 5.02 1.78
CA VAL A 125 3.32 3.68 1.62
C VAL A 125 2.15 3.76 0.64
N THR A 126 2.24 3.06 -0.48
CA THR A 126 1.16 2.97 -1.47
C THR A 126 0.54 1.59 -1.38
N VAL A 127 -0.75 1.50 -1.05
CA VAL A 127 -1.48 0.23 -0.93
C VAL A 127 -2.45 0.05 -2.10
N ARG A 128 -2.66 -1.21 -2.50
CA ARG A 128 -3.60 -1.64 -3.53
C ARG A 128 -4.53 -2.71 -2.96
N PHE A 129 -5.78 -2.69 -3.38
CA PHE A 129 -6.81 -3.59 -2.89
C PHE A 129 -7.36 -4.49 -3.99
N PRO A 130 -7.70 -5.75 -3.68
CA PRO A 130 -8.47 -6.59 -4.58
C PRO A 130 -9.89 -6.06 -4.67
N GLY A 131 -10.30 -5.58 -5.86
CA GLY A 131 -11.70 -5.35 -6.19
C GLY A 131 -12.52 -4.52 -5.18
N MET A 132 -11.89 -3.53 -4.53
CA MET A 132 -12.56 -2.69 -3.53
C MET A 132 -13.84 -2.07 -4.10
N ARG A 133 -14.96 -2.28 -3.41
CA ARG A 133 -16.30 -2.07 -3.97
C ARG A 133 -16.80 -0.62 -3.85
N GLY A 134 -16.09 0.23 -3.12
CA GLY A 134 -16.41 1.65 -3.03
C GLY A 134 -15.88 2.36 -1.77
N PRO A 135 -16.18 3.67 -1.63
CA PRO A 135 -15.56 4.55 -0.63
C PRO A 135 -15.92 4.20 0.83
N ARG A 136 -17.10 3.62 1.09
CA ARG A 136 -17.49 3.19 2.45
C ARG A 136 -16.61 2.04 2.95
N GLU A 137 -16.21 1.15 2.07
CA GLU A 137 -15.31 0.06 2.41
C GLU A 137 -13.91 0.60 2.74
N LEU A 138 -13.42 1.56 1.95
CA LEU A 138 -12.18 2.25 2.25
C LEU A 138 -12.24 2.95 3.61
N GLN A 139 -13.31 3.71 3.88
CA GLN A 139 -13.48 4.45 5.13
C GLN A 139 -13.35 3.55 6.37
N ARG A 140 -13.91 2.34 6.33
CA ARG A 140 -13.81 1.37 7.44
C ARG A 140 -12.39 0.85 7.66
N ARG A 141 -11.52 0.91 6.65
CA ARG A 141 -10.15 0.41 6.69
C ARG A 141 -9.13 1.53 6.93
N LEU A 142 -9.51 2.80 6.88
CA LEU A 142 -8.57 3.93 6.93
C LEU A 142 -7.71 3.93 8.20
N ASP A 143 -8.29 3.65 9.36
CA ASP A 143 -7.53 3.62 10.61
C ASP A 143 -6.46 2.51 10.61
N ASP A 144 -6.78 1.34 10.06
CA ASP A 144 -5.81 0.24 9.93
C ASP A 144 -4.71 0.56 8.90
N LEU A 145 -5.04 1.27 7.82
CA LEU A 145 -4.06 1.74 6.84
C LEU A 145 -3.12 2.78 7.44
N VAL A 146 -3.64 3.69 8.26
CA VAL A 146 -2.83 4.67 8.98
C VAL A 146 -1.87 3.96 9.92
N ARG A 147 -2.35 3.00 10.72
CA ARG A 147 -1.50 2.18 11.60
C ARG A 147 -0.43 1.41 10.83
N LEU A 148 -0.78 0.77 9.71
CA LEU A 148 0.18 0.08 8.84
C LEU A 148 1.24 1.06 8.34
N SER A 149 0.85 2.26 7.90
CA SER A 149 1.79 3.27 7.44
C SER A 149 2.72 3.77 8.54
N GLU A 150 2.25 3.87 9.78
CA GLU A 150 3.08 4.26 10.92
C GLU A 150 4.07 3.16 11.29
N GLN A 151 3.65 1.89 11.26
CA GLN A 151 4.54 0.74 11.49
C GLN A 151 5.66 0.66 10.44
N ILE A 152 5.35 0.98 9.18
CA ILE A 152 6.29 0.88 8.06
C ILE A 152 7.16 2.13 7.93
N ALA A 153 6.61 3.32 8.11
CA ALA A 153 7.29 4.58 7.74
C ALA A 153 7.22 5.68 8.80
N GLY A 154 6.51 5.42 9.92
CA GLY A 154 6.46 6.29 11.08
C GLY A 154 7.63 6.05 12.03
N PRO A 155 7.85 6.96 13.00
CA PRO A 155 8.84 6.75 14.05
C PRO A 155 8.47 5.52 14.90
N PRO A 156 9.46 4.82 15.48
CA PRO A 156 9.18 3.68 16.33
C PRO A 156 8.27 4.07 17.50
N PRO A 157 7.39 3.15 17.96
CA PRO A 157 6.52 3.43 19.11
C PRO A 157 7.37 3.80 20.34
N GLY A 158 7.13 4.98 20.91
CA GLY A 158 7.83 5.49 22.09
C GLY A 158 8.72 6.74 21.89
N SER A 159 8.92 7.22 20.66
CA SER A 159 9.70 8.45 20.40
C SER A 159 8.93 9.76 20.63
N ARG A 160 8.13 9.85 21.70
CA ARG A 160 7.40 11.08 22.06
C ARG A 160 8.19 11.96 23.02
#